data_AF-A0A2V3U243-F1
#
_entry.id   AF-A0A2V3U243-F1
#
_cell.length_a   1.000
_cell.length_b   1.000
_cell.length_c   1.000
_cell.angle_alpha   90.00
_cell.angle_beta   90.00
_cell.angle_gamma   90.00
#
_symmetry.space_group_name_H-M   'P 1'
#
loop_
_entity.id
_entity.type
_entity.pdbx_description
1 polymer ?
#
loop_
_entity_poly.entity_id
_entity_poly.type
_entity_poly.pdbx_seq_one_letter_code
_entity_poly.pdbx_strand_id
1 'polypeptide(L)'
;MAIKVGDPLPQVTFRIPTPDGPAAKSTDELFKGRRVVLFAVPGAFTPTCNNNHLPGFLAKASEIKAKGIDAILVTAVNDVFVMNAWAKATGAEGTIEFLSDGSAEFATAIGLAFDGKGFGLGTRSQRYSMVVNDGVVEQLNVEEAAGKAEISGAEALLAKL
;
A
#
# COMPACT_ATOMS: atom_id res chain seq x y z
N MET A 1 -10.90 -13.19 -8.94
CA MET A 1 -9.78 -13.05 -9.91
C MET A 1 -8.91 -11.91 -9.43
N ALA A 2 -7.60 -11.93 -9.71
CA ALA A 2 -6.73 -10.81 -9.38
C ALA A 2 -7.13 -9.57 -10.19
N ILE A 3 -7.10 -8.40 -9.54
CA ILE A 3 -7.34 -7.09 -10.15
C ILE A 3 -6.36 -6.83 -11.31
N LYS A 4 -6.81 -6.08 -12.32
CA LYS A 4 -6.03 -5.74 -13.51
C LYS A 4 -6.07 -4.24 -13.77
N VAL A 5 -5.16 -3.79 -14.63
CA VAL A 5 -5.22 -2.43 -15.20
C VAL A 5 -6.55 -2.24 -15.91
N GLY A 6 -7.22 -1.12 -15.64
CA GLY A 6 -8.55 -0.78 -16.10
C GLY A 6 -9.69 -1.18 -15.16
N ASP A 7 -9.43 -2.02 -14.15
CA ASP A 7 -10.46 -2.40 -13.17
C ASP A 7 -10.66 -1.29 -12.13
N PRO A 8 -11.91 -1.04 -11.69
CA PRO A 8 -12.17 -0.22 -10.51
C PRO A 8 -11.72 -0.94 -9.24
N LEU A 9 -11.23 -0.19 -8.25
CA LEU A 9 -10.97 -0.70 -6.92
C LEU A 9 -12.27 -1.18 -6.27
N PRO A 10 -12.24 -2.26 -5.47
CA PRO A 10 -13.39 -2.68 -4.69
C PRO A 10 -13.71 -1.65 -3.60
N GLN A 11 -14.99 -1.53 -3.25
CA GLN A 11 -15.41 -0.73 -2.12
C GLN A 11 -15.15 -1.49 -0.83
N VAL A 12 -14.17 -1.01 -0.07
CA VAL A 12 -13.79 -1.56 1.24
C VAL A 12 -13.55 -0.40 2.21
N THR A 13 -13.37 -0.73 3.49
CA THR A 13 -13.04 0.24 4.53
C THR A 13 -11.70 -0.10 5.15
N PHE A 14 -10.75 0.83 5.06
CA PHE A 14 -9.50 0.76 5.80
C PHE A 14 -9.63 1.41 7.18
N ARG A 15 -8.69 1.09 8.07
CA ARG A 15 -8.47 1.85 9.29
C ARG A 15 -7.22 2.71 9.14
N ILE A 16 -7.31 3.98 9.52
CA ILE A 16 -6.19 4.91 9.53
C ILE A 16 -5.96 5.46 10.95
N PRO A 17 -4.71 5.78 11.33
CA PRO A 17 -4.45 6.44 12.60
C PRO A 17 -4.86 7.92 12.53
N THR A 18 -5.52 8.41 13.57
CA THR A 18 -5.81 9.85 13.78
C THR A 18 -5.50 10.25 15.22
N PRO A 19 -5.41 11.56 15.52
CA PRO A 19 -5.20 12.04 16.90
C PRO A 19 -6.27 11.54 17.88
N ASP A 20 -7.51 11.37 17.42
CA ASP A 20 -8.65 10.92 18.24
C ASP A 20 -8.80 9.38 18.26
N GLY A 21 -7.82 8.65 17.72
CA GLY A 21 -7.83 7.20 17.60
C GLY A 21 -8.09 6.71 16.17
N PRO A 22 -8.26 5.39 15.98
CA PRO A 22 -8.47 4.82 14.65
C PRO A 22 -9.77 5.32 14.00
N ALA A 23 -9.67 5.83 12.77
CA ALA A 23 -10.82 6.22 11.96
C ALA A 23 -11.01 5.27 10.77
N ALA A 24 -12.25 5.18 10.28
CA ALA A 24 -12.58 4.50 9.03
C ALA A 24 -12.29 5.42 7.84
N LYS A 25 -11.76 4.86 6.76
CA LYS A 25 -11.62 5.51 5.45
C LYS A 25 -12.03 4.53 4.37
N SER A 26 -13.03 4.88 3.58
CA SER A 26 -13.46 4.09 2.43
C SER A 26 -12.51 4.24 1.23
N THR A 27 -12.59 3.31 0.29
CA THR A 27 -11.90 3.41 -1.01
C THR A 27 -12.21 4.74 -1.71
N ASP A 28 -13.48 5.15 -1.75
CA ASP A 28 -13.87 6.42 -2.39
C ASP A 28 -13.20 7.64 -1.74
N GLU A 29 -13.18 7.71 -0.40
CA GLU A 29 -12.54 8.81 0.32
C GLU A 29 -11.01 8.88 0.14
N LEU A 30 -10.39 7.79 -0.31
CA LEU A 30 -8.96 7.70 -0.55
C LEU A 30 -8.61 7.99 -2.01
N PHE A 31 -9.42 7.50 -2.97
CA PHE A 31 -9.03 7.43 -4.38
C PHE A 31 -9.91 8.24 -5.35
N LYS A 32 -11.13 8.63 -4.98
CA LYS A 32 -12.04 9.33 -5.89
C LYS A 32 -11.55 10.75 -6.18
N GLY A 33 -11.56 11.13 -7.46
CA GLY A 33 -11.10 12.43 -7.94
C GLY A 33 -9.60 12.70 -7.73
N ARG A 34 -8.81 11.66 -7.44
CA ARG A 34 -7.37 11.74 -7.16
C ARG A 34 -6.60 10.75 -8.02
N ARG A 35 -5.35 11.06 -8.32
CA ARG A 35 -4.36 10.12 -8.86
C ARG A 35 -3.37 9.75 -7.77
N VAL A 36 -3.39 8.49 -7.37
CA VAL A 36 -2.79 8.02 -6.11
C VAL A 36 -1.83 6.87 -6.38
N VAL A 37 -0.67 6.90 -5.74
CA VAL A 37 0.20 5.72 -5.65
C VAL A 37 -0.16 4.94 -4.41
N LEU A 38 -0.51 3.65 -4.58
CA LEU A 38 -0.68 2.70 -3.48
C LEU A 38 0.37 1.61 -3.61
N PHE A 39 1.14 1.36 -2.55
CA PHE A 39 1.98 0.17 -2.46
C PHE A 39 1.56 -0.70 -1.28
N ALA A 40 1.63 -2.02 -1.46
CA ALA A 40 1.28 -2.97 -0.42
C ALA A 40 2.49 -3.80 -0.02
N VAL A 41 2.49 -4.20 1.25
CA VAL A 41 3.54 -5.00 1.83
C VAL A 41 2.98 -6.22 2.58
N PRO A 42 3.73 -7.34 2.63
CA PRO A 42 3.37 -8.50 3.45
C PRO A 42 3.23 -8.20 4.94
N GLY A 43 3.91 -7.18 5.46
CA GLY A 43 3.72 -6.76 6.84
C GLY A 43 4.69 -5.69 7.30
N ALA A 44 4.21 -4.83 8.19
CA ALA A 44 5.01 -3.86 8.91
C ALA A 44 6.19 -4.56 9.63
N PHE A 45 7.32 -3.85 9.75
CA PHE A 45 8.56 -4.31 10.41
C PHE A 45 9.25 -5.55 9.81
N THR A 46 8.72 -6.18 8.77
CA THR A 46 9.44 -7.28 8.09
C THR A 46 10.62 -6.74 7.24
N PRO A 47 11.73 -7.47 7.10
CA PRO A 47 13.00 -6.92 6.60
C PRO A 47 12.90 -6.18 5.26
N THR A 48 12.38 -6.82 4.21
CA THR A 48 12.25 -6.19 2.88
C THR A 48 11.32 -4.99 2.90
N CYS A 49 10.23 -5.05 3.67
CA CYS A 49 9.26 -3.96 3.77
C CYS A 49 9.86 -2.73 4.46
N ASN A 50 10.57 -2.97 5.56
CA ASN A 50 11.11 -1.95 6.43
C ASN A 50 12.38 -1.30 5.88
N ASN A 51 13.28 -2.09 5.29
CA ASN A 51 14.62 -1.64 4.94
C ASN A 51 14.75 -1.25 3.46
N ASN A 52 13.85 -1.74 2.59
CA ASN A 52 13.97 -1.53 1.14
C ASN A 52 12.73 -0.83 0.57
N HIS A 53 11.55 -1.46 0.69
CA HIS A 53 10.37 -1.02 -0.07
C HIS A 53 9.85 0.35 0.38
N LEU A 54 9.55 0.50 1.67
CA LEU A 54 9.03 1.76 2.21
C LEU A 54 10.05 2.91 2.12
N PRO A 55 11.34 2.72 2.50
CA PRO A 55 12.34 3.79 2.36
C PRO A 55 12.48 4.32 0.93
N GLY A 56 12.36 3.45 -0.09
CA GLY A 56 12.38 3.88 -1.49
C GLY A 56 11.25 4.87 -1.82
N PHE A 57 10.01 4.56 -1.43
CA PHE A 57 8.87 5.48 -1.63
C PHE A 57 9.02 6.77 -0.83
N LEU A 58 9.59 6.71 0.38
CA LEU A 58 9.84 7.90 1.20
C LEU A 58 10.88 8.81 0.55
N ALA A 59 11.99 8.24 0.08
CA ALA A 59 13.06 8.99 -0.59
C ALA A 59 12.59 9.63 -1.92
N LYS A 60 11.69 8.96 -2.64
CA LYS A 60 11.16 9.41 -3.94
C LYS A 60 9.85 10.17 -3.86
N ALA A 61 9.34 10.45 -2.66
CA ALA A 61 8.01 11.02 -2.48
C ALA A 61 7.80 12.34 -3.23
N SER A 62 8.79 13.25 -3.19
CA SER A 62 8.73 14.54 -3.89
C SER A 62 8.74 14.38 -5.41
N GLU A 63 9.57 13.48 -5.94
CA GLU A 63 9.66 13.19 -7.38
C GLU A 63 8.35 12.56 -7.89
N ILE A 64 7.78 11.62 -7.13
CA ILE A 64 6.49 10.98 -7.43
C ILE A 64 5.37 12.03 -7.43
N LYS A 65 5.29 12.89 -6.41
CA LYS A 65 4.27 13.95 -6.35
C LYS A 65 4.40 14.95 -7.51
N ALA A 66 5.63 15.29 -7.92
CA ALA A 66 5.87 16.17 -9.06
C ALA A 66 5.35 15.61 -10.40
N LYS A 67 5.06 14.31 -10.49
CA LYS A 67 4.42 13.64 -11.65
C LYS A 67 2.88 13.72 -11.63
N GLY A 68 2.30 14.58 -10.79
CA GLY A 68 0.84 14.73 -10.66
C GLY A 68 0.19 13.62 -9.84
N ILE A 69 0.92 13.06 -8.86
CA ILE A 69 0.37 12.15 -7.86
C ILE A 69 -0.05 12.94 -6.63
N ASP A 70 -1.32 12.84 -6.24
CA ASP A 70 -1.89 13.57 -5.12
C ASP A 70 -1.47 13.01 -3.76
N ALA A 71 -1.25 11.69 -3.68
CA ALA A 71 -0.75 11.04 -2.47
C ALA A 71 -0.09 9.69 -2.71
N ILE A 72 0.68 9.28 -1.70
CA ILE A 72 1.36 7.99 -1.63
C ILE A 72 0.83 7.27 -0.38
N LEU A 73 0.29 6.08 -0.58
CA LEU A 73 -0.39 5.29 0.44
C LEU A 73 0.35 3.96 0.56
N VAL A 74 0.49 3.46 1.79
CA VAL A 74 0.96 2.10 2.06
C VAL A 74 -0.13 1.29 2.74
N THR A 75 -0.36 0.05 2.30
CA THR A 75 -1.28 -0.87 2.99
C THR A 75 -0.60 -2.18 3.38
N ALA A 76 -1.07 -2.75 4.50
CA ALA A 76 -0.66 -4.06 4.97
C ALA A 76 -1.79 -4.73 5.75
N VAL A 77 -1.75 -6.06 5.83
CA VAL A 77 -2.58 -6.85 6.75
C VAL A 77 -1.97 -6.82 8.14
N ASN A 78 -2.01 -5.64 8.72
CA ASN A 78 -1.65 -5.33 10.10
C ASN A 78 -2.73 -4.41 10.66
N ASP A 79 -2.97 -4.48 11.96
CA ASP A 79 -3.88 -3.55 12.60
C ASP A 79 -3.34 -2.10 12.58
N VAL A 80 -4.25 -1.16 12.77
CA VAL A 80 -3.98 0.28 12.72
C VAL A 80 -2.94 0.74 13.74
N PHE A 81 -2.82 0.08 14.89
CA PHE A 81 -1.87 0.46 15.93
C PHE A 81 -0.45 0.11 15.50
N VAL A 82 -0.26 -1.09 14.93
CA VAL A 82 1.00 -1.51 14.33
C VAL A 82 1.37 -0.63 13.14
N MET A 83 0.42 -0.32 12.26
CA MET A 83 0.67 0.56 11.11
C MET A 83 1.08 1.98 11.54
N ASN A 84 0.45 2.52 12.59
CA ASN A 84 0.82 3.81 13.18
C ASN A 84 2.23 3.80 13.78
N ALA A 85 2.56 2.76 14.57
CA ALA A 85 3.89 2.61 15.13
C ALA A 85 4.97 2.48 14.04
N TRP A 86 4.65 1.79 12.94
CA TRP A 86 5.55 1.64 11.81
C TRP A 86 5.78 2.97 11.06
N ALA A 87 4.75 3.78 10.87
CA ALA A 87 4.88 5.13 10.31
C ALA A 87 5.86 5.99 11.12
N LYS A 88 5.70 5.99 12.45
CA LYS A 88 6.59 6.69 13.41
C LYS A 88 8.03 6.18 13.32
N ALA A 89 8.21 4.86 13.42
CA ALA A 89 9.53 4.25 13.45
C ALA A 89 10.32 4.47 12.16
N THR A 90 9.63 4.66 11.03
CA THR A 90 10.26 4.89 9.71
C THR A 90 10.39 6.37 9.35
N GLY A 91 9.84 7.29 10.17
CA GLY A 91 9.83 8.73 9.86
C GLY A 91 8.98 9.09 8.64
N ALA A 92 8.05 8.21 8.25
CA ALA A 92 7.23 8.38 7.05
C ALA A 92 5.93 9.18 7.31
N GLU A 93 5.62 9.48 8.58
CA GLU A 93 4.49 10.31 8.97
C GLU A 93 4.48 11.66 8.22
N GLY A 94 3.30 12.07 7.77
CA GLY A 94 3.12 13.30 6.98
C GLY A 94 3.57 13.21 5.53
N THR A 95 4.33 12.18 5.15
CA THR A 95 4.76 11.97 3.76
C THR A 95 4.00 10.85 3.06
N ILE A 96 3.81 9.72 3.76
CA ILE A 96 3.08 8.53 3.29
C ILE A 96 1.89 8.28 4.22
N GLU A 97 0.73 8.02 3.65
CA GLU A 97 -0.48 7.65 4.40
C GLU A 97 -0.52 6.13 4.64
N PHE A 98 -0.70 5.70 5.89
CA PHE A 98 -0.67 4.27 6.26
C PHE A 98 -2.09 3.74 6.46
N LEU A 99 -2.46 2.75 5.64
CA LEU A 99 -3.75 2.09 5.65
C LEU A 99 -3.66 0.71 6.29
N SER A 100 -4.40 0.50 7.37
CA SER A 100 -4.57 -0.84 7.97
C SER A 100 -5.69 -1.58 7.25
N ASP A 101 -5.32 -2.65 6.53
CA ASP A 101 -6.22 -3.69 6.03
C ASP A 101 -6.21 -4.89 6.99
N GLY A 102 -6.48 -4.63 8.28
CA GLY A 102 -6.23 -5.58 9.38
C GLY A 102 -6.98 -6.92 9.24
N SER A 103 -8.09 -6.95 8.49
CA SER A 103 -8.88 -8.15 8.21
C SER A 103 -8.62 -8.77 6.83
N ALA A 104 -7.62 -8.25 6.08
CA ALA A 104 -7.33 -8.63 4.70
C ALA A 104 -8.51 -8.48 3.73
N GLU A 105 -9.45 -7.57 4.01
CA GLU A 105 -10.63 -7.35 3.18
C GLU A 105 -10.22 -6.84 1.80
N PHE A 106 -9.35 -5.83 1.77
CA PHE A 106 -8.87 -5.27 0.50
C PHE A 106 -8.00 -6.27 -0.26
N ALA A 107 -6.97 -6.82 0.40
CA ALA A 107 -6.05 -7.77 -0.23
C ALA A 107 -6.79 -8.98 -0.83
N THR A 108 -7.80 -9.49 -0.13
CA THR A 108 -8.64 -10.59 -0.61
C THR A 108 -9.53 -10.14 -1.77
N ALA A 109 -10.20 -8.99 -1.65
CA ALA A 109 -11.12 -8.49 -2.68
C ALA A 109 -10.42 -8.25 -4.03
N ILE A 110 -9.18 -7.78 -4.02
CA ILE A 110 -8.39 -7.58 -5.24
C ILE A 110 -7.66 -8.85 -5.70
N GLY A 111 -7.82 -9.97 -5.00
CA GLY A 111 -7.20 -11.25 -5.33
C GLY A 111 -5.67 -11.27 -5.14
N LEU A 112 -5.12 -10.39 -4.30
CA LEU A 112 -3.69 -10.30 -4.01
C LEU A 112 -3.36 -10.66 -2.55
N ALA A 113 -4.22 -11.41 -1.86
CA ALA A 113 -3.89 -12.06 -0.60
C ALA A 113 -3.04 -13.33 -0.83
N PHE A 114 -2.24 -13.72 0.16
CA PHE A 114 -1.53 -15.00 0.19
C PHE A 114 -1.51 -15.61 1.60
N ASP A 115 -1.32 -16.93 1.69
CA ASP A 115 -1.18 -17.64 2.98
C ASP A 115 0.28 -17.61 3.45
N GLY A 116 0.56 -16.86 4.52
CA GLY A 116 1.86 -16.77 5.18
C GLY A 116 2.00 -17.61 6.45
N LYS A 117 1.10 -18.57 6.72
CA LYS A 117 1.12 -19.39 7.96
C LYS A 117 2.41 -20.18 8.15
N GLY A 118 3.05 -20.63 7.07
CA GLY A 118 4.35 -21.33 7.15
C GLY A 118 5.46 -20.47 7.78
N PHE A 119 5.29 -19.14 7.79
CA PHE A 119 6.18 -18.17 8.43
C PHE A 119 5.59 -17.58 9.72
N GLY A 120 4.47 -18.13 10.22
CA GLY A 120 3.78 -17.61 11.41
C GLY A 120 3.03 -16.30 11.20
N LEU A 121 2.74 -15.91 9.95
CA LEU A 121 2.19 -14.58 9.62
C LEU A 121 0.66 -14.56 9.43
N GLY A 122 0.04 -15.71 9.17
CA GLY A 122 -1.38 -15.77 8.76
C GLY A 122 -1.59 -15.28 7.32
N THR A 123 -2.81 -14.89 6.98
CA THR A 123 -3.13 -14.27 5.69
C THR A 123 -2.46 -12.91 5.57
N ARG A 124 -1.78 -12.63 4.46
CA ARG A 124 -1.11 -11.35 4.18
C ARG A 124 -1.39 -10.84 2.77
N SER A 125 -1.06 -9.58 2.52
CA SER A 125 -1.07 -9.01 1.17
C SER A 125 0.22 -9.37 0.44
N GLN A 126 0.14 -9.76 -0.82
CA GLN A 126 1.29 -9.81 -1.72
C GLN A 126 1.93 -8.42 -1.80
N ARG A 127 3.20 -8.38 -2.23
CA ARG A 127 3.88 -7.12 -2.46
C ARG A 127 3.55 -6.61 -3.86
N TYR A 128 3.05 -5.39 -3.93
CA TYR A 128 2.78 -4.72 -5.19
C TYR A 128 2.85 -3.21 -5.04
N SER A 129 2.91 -2.52 -6.17
CA SER A 129 2.59 -1.10 -6.27
C SER A 129 1.63 -0.87 -7.42
N MET A 130 0.78 0.12 -7.28
CA MET A 130 -0.19 0.51 -8.29
C MET A 130 -0.35 2.02 -8.33
N VAL A 131 -0.70 2.52 -9.52
CA VAL A 131 -1.22 3.86 -9.70
C VAL A 131 -2.72 3.73 -9.91
N VAL A 132 -3.48 4.50 -9.14
CA VAL A 132 -4.94 4.49 -9.17
C VAL A 132 -5.41 5.89 -9.52
N ASN A 133 -6.15 6.02 -10.60
CA ASN A 133 -6.69 7.30 -11.06
C ASN A 133 -8.22 7.26 -10.97
N ASP A 134 -8.79 8.12 -10.12
CA ASP A 134 -10.23 8.18 -9.84
C ASP A 134 -10.83 6.80 -9.51
N GLY A 135 -10.16 6.07 -8.61
CA GLY A 135 -10.57 4.73 -8.20
C GLY A 135 -10.35 3.62 -9.23
N VAL A 136 -9.77 3.90 -10.42
CA VAL A 136 -9.47 2.91 -11.45
C VAL A 136 -7.96 2.61 -11.49
N VAL A 137 -7.59 1.34 -11.59
CA VAL A 137 -6.17 0.93 -11.69
C VAL A 137 -5.59 1.35 -13.03
N GLU A 138 -4.64 2.29 -13.00
CA GLU A 138 -3.91 2.79 -14.17
C GLU A 138 -2.64 1.96 -14.43
N GLN A 139 -1.98 1.53 -13.36
CA GLN A 139 -0.76 0.70 -13.40
C GLN A 139 -0.79 -0.30 -12.26
N LEU A 140 -0.27 -1.52 -12.50
CA LEU A 140 -0.10 -2.54 -11.47
C LEU A 140 1.25 -3.26 -11.65
N ASN A 141 2.07 -3.30 -10.61
CA ASN A 141 3.33 -4.04 -10.55
C ASN A 141 3.29 -4.99 -9.34
N VAL A 142 3.10 -6.29 -9.57
CA VAL A 142 3.03 -7.32 -8.52
C VAL A 142 4.30 -8.14 -8.50
N GLU A 143 4.97 -8.22 -7.35
CA GLU A 143 6.15 -9.07 -7.18
C GLU A 143 5.80 -10.56 -7.29
N GLU A 144 6.65 -11.34 -7.93
CA GLU A 144 6.54 -12.80 -7.95
C GLU A 144 6.84 -13.43 -6.58
N ALA A 145 7.62 -12.74 -5.74
CA ALA A 145 8.04 -13.23 -4.44
C ALA A 145 7.94 -12.14 -3.36
N ALA A 146 7.33 -12.49 -2.23
CA ALA A 146 7.15 -11.57 -1.10
C ALA A 146 8.46 -10.99 -0.55
N GLY A 147 9.60 -11.66 -0.76
CA GLY A 147 10.93 -11.21 -0.32
C GLY A 147 11.60 -10.16 -1.22
N LYS A 148 11.08 -9.93 -2.43
CA LYS A 148 11.62 -8.95 -3.40
C LYS A 148 10.87 -7.64 -3.33
N ALA A 149 11.50 -6.55 -3.76
CA ALA A 149 10.90 -5.21 -3.91
C ALA A 149 11.59 -4.49 -5.08
N GLU A 150 11.51 -5.11 -6.26
CA GLU A 150 12.19 -4.69 -7.48
C GLU A 150 11.20 -4.02 -8.43
N ILE A 151 10.19 -4.75 -8.89
CA ILE A 151 9.17 -4.25 -9.83
C ILE A 151 8.08 -3.44 -9.14
N SER A 152 7.82 -3.71 -7.86
CA SER A 152 6.92 -2.88 -7.05
C SER A 152 7.62 -1.65 -6.47
N GLY A 153 8.95 -1.56 -6.56
CA GLY A 153 9.75 -0.49 -5.97
C GLY A 153 9.43 0.90 -6.54
N ALA A 154 9.80 1.93 -5.77
CA ALA A 154 9.50 3.33 -6.10
C ALA A 154 10.16 3.77 -7.41
N GLU A 155 11.41 3.36 -7.66
CA GLU A 155 12.14 3.65 -8.89
C GLU A 155 11.46 3.04 -10.12
N ALA A 156 11.05 1.77 -10.02
CA ALA A 156 10.38 1.06 -11.11
C ALA A 156 9.00 1.65 -11.41
N LEU A 157 8.28 2.10 -10.37
CA LEU A 157 7.02 2.81 -10.53
C LEU A 157 7.25 4.19 -11.17
N LEU A 158 8.19 4.98 -10.64
CA LEU A 158 8.47 6.34 -11.11
C LEU A 158 8.93 6.38 -12.58
N ALA A 159 9.68 5.38 -13.04
CA ALA A 159 10.09 5.28 -14.43
C ALA A 159 8.91 5.11 -15.42
N LYS A 160 7.73 4.75 -14.92
CA LYS A 160 6.51 4.53 -15.69
C LYS A 160 5.44 5.62 -15.47
N LEU A 161 5.73 6.65 -14.65
CA LEU A 161 4.85 7.78 -14.31
C LEU A 161 4.92 8.97 -15.27
#